data_AF-A0AA46Y9W1-F1
#
_entry.id   AF-A0AA46Y9W1-F1
#
_cell.length_a   1.000
_cell.length_b   1.000
_cell.length_c   1.000
_cell.angle_alpha   90.00
_cell.angle_beta   90.00
_cell.angle_gamma   90.00
#
_symmetry.space_group_name_H-M   'P 1'
#
loop_
_entity.id
_entity.type
_entity.pdbx_description
1 polymer ?
#
loop_
_entity_poly.entity_id
_entity_poly.type
_entity_poly.pdbx_seq_one_letter_code
_entity_poly.pdbx_strand_id
1 'polypeptide(L)'
;MTMRPLVLCLLLLAIGGGVHAWWRSADPAPSAALAAGDPRRLTGEAGIVMLAADWCGYCRRQQADFARAQVRYTVLDVEQEAGRQAAAALGLEGVPITVIGQHVVEGYDTAALDLHLQPLGYRVY
;
A
#
# COMPACT_ATOMS: atom_id res chain seq x y z
N MET A 1 -62.24 0.83 -13.52
CA MET A 1 -61.37 1.50 -12.52
C MET A 1 -59.94 0.98 -12.68
N THR A 2 -59.17 1.66 -13.53
CA THR A 2 -57.74 2.05 -13.39
C THR A 2 -56.72 1.15 -12.65
N MET A 3 -56.72 -0.18 -12.82
CA MET A 3 -55.61 -1.02 -12.32
C MET A 3 -54.37 -1.05 -13.24
N ARG A 4 -54.50 -0.68 -14.52
CA ARG A 4 -53.38 -0.64 -15.49
C ARG A 4 -52.26 0.36 -15.15
N PRO A 5 -52.51 1.60 -14.68
CA PRO A 5 -51.43 2.53 -14.34
C PRO A 5 -50.64 2.09 -13.11
N LEU A 6 -51.28 1.39 -12.16
CA LEU A 6 -50.66 0.99 -10.89
C LEU A 6 -49.66 -0.14 -11.08
N VAL A 7 -50.00 -1.12 -11.94
CA VAL A 7 -49.08 -2.19 -12.35
C VAL A 7 -47.89 -1.64 -13.14
N LEU A 8 -48.11 -0.64 -14.00
CA LEU A 8 -47.05 0.00 -14.77
C LEU A 8 -46.05 0.75 -13.87
N CYS A 9 -46.54 1.48 -12.87
CA CYS A 9 -45.69 2.17 -11.90
C CYS A 9 -44.83 1.19 -11.08
N LEU A 10 -45.41 0.07 -10.64
CA LEU A 10 -44.67 -0.94 -9.88
C LEU A 10 -43.56 -1.60 -10.70
N LEU A 11 -43.81 -1.87 -11.99
CA LEU A 11 -42.79 -2.40 -12.89
C LEU A 11 -41.66 -1.40 -13.13
N LEU A 12 -41.98 -0.12 -13.35
CA LEU A 12 -40.97 0.93 -13.52
C LEU A 12 -40.12 1.14 -12.26
N LEU A 13 -40.71 1.05 -11.07
CA LEU A 13 -39.98 1.11 -9.80
C LEU A 13 -39.08 -0.11 -9.59
N ALA A 14 -39.52 -1.31 -9.97
CA ALA A 14 -38.70 -2.52 -9.90
C ALA A 14 -37.53 -2.48 -10.89
N ILE A 15 -37.76 -2.04 -12.12
CA ILE A 15 -36.72 -1.89 -13.15
C ILE A 15 -35.75 -0.77 -12.74
N GLY A 16 -36.25 0.38 -12.29
CA GLY A 16 -35.42 1.48 -11.80
C GLY A 16 -34.60 1.10 -10.57
N GLY A 17 -35.19 0.39 -9.61
CA GLY A 17 -34.50 -0.14 -8.44
C GLY A 17 -33.44 -1.19 -8.78
N GLY A 18 -33.74 -2.08 -9.72
CA GLY A 18 -32.79 -3.08 -10.23
C GLY A 18 -31.60 -2.46 -10.96
N VAL A 19 -31.86 -1.48 -11.84
CA VAL A 19 -30.80 -0.74 -12.56
C VAL A 19 -29.93 0.08 -11.59
N HIS A 20 -30.55 0.73 -10.61
CA HIS A 20 -29.82 1.52 -9.60
C HIS A 20 -28.93 0.65 -8.70
N ALA A 21 -29.43 -0.51 -8.26
CA ALA A 21 -28.65 -1.47 -7.46
C ALA A 21 -27.53 -2.14 -8.27
N TRP A 22 -27.80 -2.43 -9.55
CA TRP A 22 -26.80 -2.99 -10.46
C TRP A 22 -25.69 -1.98 -10.77
N TRP A 23 -26.02 -0.69 -10.93
CA TRP A 23 -25.00 0.35 -11.14
C TRP A 23 -24.09 0.54 -9.94
N ARG A 24 -24.62 0.56 -8.70
CA ARG A 24 -23.77 0.60 -7.48
C ARG A 24 -22.86 -0.62 -7.33
N SER A 25 -23.25 -1.76 -7.89
CA SER A 25 -22.43 -2.97 -7.88
C SER A 25 -21.35 -2.95 -8.98
N ALA A 26 -21.55 -2.12 -10.02
CA ALA A 26 -20.65 -1.95 -11.14
C ALA A 26 -19.65 -0.81 -10.94
N ASP A 27 -19.81 0.02 -9.92
CA ASP A 27 -18.74 0.87 -9.42
C ASP A 27 -17.60 -0.06 -8.96
N PRO A 28 -16.45 -0.10 -9.64
CA PRO A 28 -15.31 -0.78 -9.05
C PRO A 28 -15.09 -0.09 -7.70
N ALA A 29 -15.16 -0.86 -6.61
CA ALA A 29 -14.63 -0.41 -5.32
C ALA A 29 -13.29 0.26 -5.65
N PRO A 30 -13.08 1.54 -5.26
CA PRO A 30 -11.95 2.32 -5.75
C PRO A 30 -10.73 1.43 -5.63
N SER A 31 -10.15 1.05 -6.77
CA SER A 31 -8.96 0.22 -6.80
C SER A 31 -7.99 0.86 -5.82
N ALA A 32 -7.77 0.19 -4.68
CA ALA A 32 -7.41 0.79 -3.40
C ALA A 32 -6.44 1.96 -3.53
N ALA A 33 -6.97 3.19 -3.54
CA ALA A 33 -6.14 4.36 -3.63
C ALA A 33 -5.24 4.39 -2.39
N LEU A 34 -3.92 4.29 -2.58
CA LEU A 34 -2.95 4.33 -1.50
C LEU A 34 -3.20 5.59 -0.65
N ALA A 35 -3.25 5.40 0.68
CA ALA A 35 -3.43 6.49 1.64
C ALA A 35 -2.39 7.60 1.40
N ALA A 36 -2.72 8.85 1.72
CA ALA A 36 -1.88 10.00 1.37
C ALA A 36 -0.43 9.88 1.89
N GLY A 37 -0.24 9.31 3.08
CA GLY A 37 1.07 9.06 3.69
C GLY A 37 1.75 7.76 3.27
N ASP A 38 1.12 6.92 2.44
CA ASP A 38 1.66 5.60 2.10
C ASP A 38 2.94 5.75 1.25
N PRO A 39 4.10 5.25 1.73
CA PRO A 39 5.38 5.40 1.03
C PRO A 39 5.42 4.69 -0.34
N ARG A 40 4.50 3.77 -0.65
CA ARG A 40 4.36 3.17 -1.99
C ARG A 40 4.03 4.20 -3.08
N ARG A 41 3.54 5.37 -2.70
CA ARG A 41 3.32 6.50 -3.60
C ARG A 41 4.63 7.14 -4.08
N LEU A 42 5.74 6.92 -3.37
CA LEU A 42 7.06 7.49 -3.66
C LEU A 42 7.95 6.53 -4.44
N THR A 43 7.64 5.24 -4.44
CA THR A 43 8.51 4.18 -4.94
C THR A 43 8.25 3.82 -6.40
N GLY A 44 7.01 3.97 -6.91
CA GLY A 44 6.66 3.45 -8.23
C GLY A 44 6.94 1.94 -8.31
N GLU A 45 7.58 1.49 -9.40
CA GLU A 45 7.88 0.07 -9.62
C GLU A 45 9.18 -0.41 -8.93
N ALA A 46 10.13 0.48 -8.68
CA ALA A 46 11.51 0.10 -8.32
C ALA A 46 12.16 0.93 -7.21
N GLY A 47 11.51 2.00 -6.75
CA GLY A 47 12.00 2.82 -5.65
C GLY A 47 11.94 2.06 -4.33
N ILE A 48 12.84 2.42 -3.42
CA ILE A 48 12.98 1.77 -2.12
C ILE A 48 12.90 2.83 -1.02
N VAL A 49 11.98 2.64 -0.08
CA VAL A 49 11.85 3.46 1.13
C VAL A 49 11.97 2.55 2.33
N MET A 50 12.81 2.92 3.30
CA MET A 50 12.95 2.21 4.56
C MET A 50 12.46 3.11 5.69
N LEU A 51 11.46 2.67 6.43
CA LEU A 51 11.09 3.26 7.71
C LEU A 51 12.03 2.72 8.78
N ALA A 52 12.66 3.61 9.53
CA ALA A 52 13.69 3.29 10.52
C ALA A 52 13.57 4.19 11.75
N ALA A 53 14.33 3.85 12.80
CA ALA A 53 14.53 4.70 13.97
C ALA A 53 15.98 4.58 14.45
N ASP A 54 16.47 5.57 15.19
CA ASP A 54 17.87 5.60 15.64
C ASP A 54 18.17 4.52 16.69
N TRP A 55 17.19 4.22 17.55
CA TRP A 55 17.30 3.18 18.58
C TRP A 55 17.29 1.75 18.01
N CYS A 56 16.87 1.57 16.76
CA CYS A 56 16.63 0.27 16.16
C CYS A 56 17.92 -0.41 15.65
N GLY A 57 18.36 -1.47 16.34
CA GLY A 57 19.56 -2.23 15.96
C GLY A 57 19.45 -2.95 14.60
N TYR A 58 18.28 -3.51 14.28
CA TYR A 58 18.04 -4.16 12.99
C TYR A 58 18.02 -3.17 11.82
N CYS A 59 17.56 -1.94 12.07
CA CYS A 59 17.58 -0.88 11.09
C CYS A 59 19.03 -0.55 10.68
N ARG A 60 19.92 -0.37 11.67
CA ARG A 60 21.35 -0.13 11.40
C ARG A 60 21.99 -1.30 10.64
N ARG A 61 21.62 -2.54 10.96
CA ARG A 61 22.11 -3.73 10.24
C ARG A 61 21.66 -3.71 8.78
N GLN A 62 20.39 -3.45 8.50
CA GLN A 62 19.89 -3.36 7.13
C GLN A 62 20.52 -2.23 6.34
N GLN A 63 20.67 -1.04 6.92
CA GLN A 63 21.34 0.09 6.28
C GLN A 63 22.80 -0.25 5.95
N ALA A 64 23.51 -0.95 6.84
CA ALA A 64 24.87 -1.40 6.57
C ALA A 64 24.93 -2.40 5.41
N ASP A 65 23.95 -3.30 5.30
CA ASP A 65 23.88 -4.29 4.22
C ASP A 65 23.53 -3.62 2.89
N PHE A 66 22.57 -2.69 2.90
CA PHE A 66 22.21 -1.84 1.75
C PHE A 66 23.39 -0.98 1.29
N ALA A 67 24.15 -0.41 2.21
CA ALA A 67 25.35 0.37 1.89
C ALA A 67 26.43 -0.49 1.21
N ARG A 68 26.69 -1.70 1.71
CA ARG A 68 27.67 -2.63 1.09
C ARG A 68 27.27 -3.04 -0.32
N ALA A 69 25.97 -3.25 -0.56
CA ALA A 69 25.42 -3.59 -1.87
C ALA A 69 25.09 -2.37 -2.74
N GLN A 70 25.43 -1.15 -2.28
CA GLN A 70 25.18 0.11 -2.98
C GLN A 70 23.71 0.31 -3.39
N VAL A 71 22.78 -0.15 -2.55
CA VAL A 71 21.35 0.02 -2.75
C VAL A 71 21.00 1.50 -2.68
N ARG A 72 20.24 2.00 -3.64
CA ARG A 72 19.68 3.35 -3.61
C ARG A 72 18.30 3.31 -2.95
N TYR A 73 18.18 3.95 -1.79
CA TYR A 73 16.94 4.00 -1.00
C TYR A 73 16.84 5.31 -0.22
N THR A 74 15.62 5.63 0.22
CA THR A 74 15.33 6.75 1.12
C THR A 74 15.00 6.22 2.51
N VAL A 75 15.46 6.89 3.56
CA VAL A 75 15.06 6.60 4.94
C VAL A 75 13.98 7.57 5.38
N LEU A 76 12.90 7.04 5.96
CA LEU A 76 11.93 7.81 6.73
C LEU A 76 12.08 7.44 8.20
N ASP A 77 12.47 8.41 9.01
CA ASP A 77 12.56 8.24 10.45
C ASP A 77 11.16 8.25 11.07
N VAL A 78 10.76 7.15 11.71
CA VAL A 78 9.44 7.02 12.36
C VAL A 78 9.30 7.89 13.60
N GLU A 79 10.38 8.51 14.09
CA GLU A 79 10.34 9.51 15.16
C GLU A 79 10.00 10.92 14.60
N GLN A 80 10.01 11.09 13.28
CA GLN A 80 9.64 12.30 12.58
C GLN A 80 8.24 12.20 11.94
N GLU A 81 7.61 13.34 11.67
CA GLU A 81 6.22 13.40 11.20
C GLU A 81 5.99 12.57 9.93
N ALA A 82 6.87 12.67 8.94
CA ALA A 82 6.75 11.93 7.69
C ALA A 82 6.81 10.40 7.90
N GLY A 83 7.73 9.92 8.76
CA GLY A 83 7.82 8.49 9.06
C GLY A 83 6.65 7.98 9.90
N ARG A 84 6.17 8.78 10.87
CA ARG A 84 4.95 8.45 11.63
C ARG A 84 3.74 8.30 10.71
N GLN A 85 3.53 9.24 9.81
CA GLN A 85 2.42 9.19 8.86
C GLN A 85 2.54 8.00 7.91
N ALA A 86 3.76 7.67 7.47
CA ALA A 86 4.01 6.51 6.63
C ALA A 86 3.69 5.19 7.36
N ALA A 87 4.15 5.03 8.60
CA ALA A 87 3.85 3.85 9.41
C ALA A 87 2.34 3.71 9.65
N ALA A 88 1.67 4.81 10.01
CA ALA A 88 0.22 4.84 10.21
C ALA A 88 -0.56 4.52 8.93
N ALA A 89 -0.11 5.02 7.77
CA ALA A 89 -0.72 4.74 6.48
C ALA A 89 -0.60 3.27 6.06
N LEU A 90 0.49 2.61 6.44
CA LEU A 90 0.67 1.17 6.26
C LEU A 90 -0.09 0.34 7.30
N GLY A 91 -0.48 0.95 8.44
CA GLY A 91 -1.11 0.24 9.56
C GLY A 91 -0.15 -0.71 10.27
N LEU A 92 1.16 -0.46 10.18
CA LEU A 92 2.21 -1.31 10.70
C LEU A 92 2.89 -0.67 11.90
N GLU A 93 3.32 -1.52 12.83
CA GLU A 93 4.07 -1.11 14.02
C GLU A 93 5.51 -1.64 13.96
N GLY A 94 6.43 -0.90 14.57
CA GLY A 94 7.83 -1.30 14.65
C GLY A 94 8.65 -0.94 13.40
N VAL A 95 9.94 -1.23 13.48
CA VAL A 95 10.94 -0.94 12.45
C VAL A 95 12.03 -2.03 12.44
N PRO A 96 12.70 -2.29 11.30
CA PRO A 96 12.54 -1.60 10.02
C PRO A 96 11.30 -2.05 9.24
N ILE A 97 10.75 -1.17 8.40
CA ILE A 97 9.78 -1.55 7.35
C ILE A 97 10.36 -1.10 6.03
N THR A 98 10.52 -2.00 5.06
CA THR A 98 11.08 -1.68 3.74
C THR A 98 10.01 -1.80 2.69
N VAL A 99 9.77 -0.73 1.96
CA VAL A 99 8.89 -0.70 0.79
C VAL A 99 9.74 -0.73 -0.47
N ILE A 100 9.52 -1.75 -1.31
CA ILE A 100 10.26 -2.02 -2.55
C ILE A 100 9.26 -2.07 -3.70
N GLY A 101 9.21 -0.98 -4.47
CA GLY A 101 8.12 -0.77 -5.41
C GLY A 101 6.78 -0.77 -4.66
N GLN A 102 5.91 -1.74 -4.95
CA GLN A 102 4.62 -1.90 -4.28
C GLN A 102 4.61 -2.95 -3.16
N HIS A 103 5.75 -3.61 -2.89
CA HIS A 103 5.88 -4.63 -1.86
C HIS A 103 6.30 -4.00 -0.53
N VAL A 104 5.71 -4.47 0.57
CA VAL A 104 6.04 -4.04 1.93
C VAL A 104 6.65 -5.23 2.67
N VAL A 105 7.84 -5.04 3.22
CA VAL A 105 8.57 -6.06 3.99
C VAL A 105 8.73 -5.55 5.42
N GLU A 106 8.19 -6.29 6.37
CA GLU A 106 8.29 -5.99 7.80
C GLU A 106 9.55 -6.62 8.41
N GLY A 107 10.25 -5.84 9.23
CA GLY A 107 11.43 -6.29 9.96
C GLY A 107 12.65 -6.57 9.09
N TYR A 108 13.61 -7.26 9.68
CA TYR A 108 14.85 -7.67 9.04
C TYR A 108 14.75 -9.05 8.39
N ASP A 109 13.69 -9.27 7.62
CA ASP A 109 13.47 -10.52 6.89
C ASP A 109 14.35 -10.54 5.63
N THR A 110 15.56 -11.11 5.75
CA THR A 110 16.52 -11.16 4.64
C THR A 110 16.01 -11.95 3.44
N ALA A 111 15.15 -12.96 3.65
CA ALA A 111 14.61 -13.75 2.55
C ALA A 111 13.57 -12.95 1.75
N ALA A 112 12.66 -12.24 2.43
CA ALA A 112 11.69 -11.37 1.77
C ALA A 112 12.37 -10.17 1.10
N LEU A 113 13.38 -9.58 1.75
CA LEU A 113 14.17 -8.50 1.16
C LEU A 113 14.88 -8.96 -0.10
N ASP A 114 15.58 -10.10 -0.06
CA ASP A 114 16.30 -10.63 -1.22
C ASP A 114 15.35 -10.93 -2.39
N LEU A 115 14.20 -11.55 -2.11
CA LEU A 115 13.18 -11.84 -3.11
C LEU A 115 12.76 -10.60 -3.92
N HIS A 116 12.65 -9.44 -3.26
CA HIS A 116 12.21 -8.20 -3.90
C HIS A 116 13.36 -7.32 -4.41
N LEU A 117 14.57 -7.46 -3.86
CA LEU A 117 15.75 -6.70 -4.28
C LEU A 117 16.45 -7.32 -5.49
N GLN A 118 16.47 -8.65 -5.60
CA GLN A 118 17.11 -9.35 -6.72
C GLN A 118 16.59 -8.97 -8.10
N PRO A 119 15.27 -8.86 -8.33
CA PRO A 119 14.73 -8.44 -9.62
C PRO A 119 15.16 -7.01 -10.02
N LEU A 120 15.50 -6.18 -9.03
CA LEU A 120 16.01 -4.82 -9.25
C LEU A 120 17.53 -4.79 -9.49
N GLY A 121 18.19 -5.95 -9.48
CA GLY A 121 19.63 -6.08 -9.69
C GLY A 121 20.48 -5.95 -8.43
N TYR A 122 19.87 -5.80 -7.25
CA TYR A 122 20.59 -5.76 -5.98
C TYR A 122 20.79 -7.18 -5.44
N ARG A 123 22.04 -7.53 -5.08
CA ARG A 123 22.42 -8.78 -4.41
C ARG A 123 22.90 -8.42 -3.02
N VAL A 124 21.98 -8.45 -2.05
CA VAL A 124 22.26 -7.97 -0.68
C VAL A 124 22.50 -9.13 0.28
N TYR A 125 21.75 -10.22 0.12
CA TYR A 125 21.75 -11.39 1.00
C TYR A 125 22.13 -12.66 0.25
#